data_AF-A0A4U5LYN8-F1
#
_entry.id   AF-A0A4U5LYN8-F1
#
_cell.length_a   1.000
_cell.length_b   1.000
_cell.length_c   1.000
_cell.angle_alpha   90.00
_cell.angle_beta   90.00
_cell.angle_gamma   90.00
#
_symmetry.space_group_name_H-M   'P 1'
#
loop_
_entity.id
_entity.type
_entity.pdbx_description
1 polymer ?
#
loop_
_entity_poly.entity_id
_entity_poly.type
_entity_poly.pdbx_seq_one_letter_code
_entity_poly.pdbx_strand_id
1 'polypeptide(L)'
;MRTGVMCAWEEYPDGRLWHTARSEEEVNRFLNACLSRINYGSLSWVNLHVVDELGLHTKLLEFLLANDCKAEFLDLTFNGPLALKFLKRQIERGAIEELNICGEWPQKVVKKLLKLIPQPQFHELHTYGNSPLTVKYRDLLKVIEKSTTNGSKSPKKLISMRNGVLEDFPMEQTPAKSSLGVKHDYFYVEFHVWR
;
A
#
# COMPACT_ATOMS: atom_id res chain seq x y z
N MET A 1 11.47 -19.54 -3.06
CA MET A 1 12.27 -18.31 -3.26
C MET A 1 11.30 -17.24 -3.73
N ARG A 2 11.04 -16.20 -2.92
CA ARG A 2 10.12 -15.10 -3.30
C ARG A 2 10.90 -14.12 -4.18
N THR A 3 10.36 -13.77 -5.34
CA THR A 3 10.96 -12.78 -6.25
C THR A 3 10.22 -11.47 -6.15
N GLY A 4 10.95 -10.35 -6.08
CA GLY A 4 10.39 -9.01 -5.97
C GLY A 4 11.03 -8.05 -6.96
N VAL A 5 10.27 -7.03 -7.39
CA VAL A 5 10.76 -5.88 -8.15
C VAL A 5 10.72 -4.70 -7.20
N MET A 6 11.90 -4.20 -6.88
CA MET A 6 12.08 -3.06 -6.00
C MET A 6 12.62 -1.90 -6.83
N CYS A 7 11.83 -0.85 -6.95
CA CYS A 7 12.27 0.42 -7.50
C CYS A 7 12.10 1.46 -6.40
N ALA A 8 13.17 1.68 -5.63
CA ALA A 8 13.22 2.73 -4.62
C ALA A 8 14.25 3.79 -5.05
N TRP A 9 13.95 5.03 -4.71
CA TRP A 9 14.87 6.16 -4.79
C TRP A 9 14.86 6.85 -3.42
N GLU A 10 15.53 6.24 -2.46
CA GLU A 10 15.94 6.89 -1.22
C GLU A 10 17.12 6.10 -0.64
N GLU A 11 18.11 6.80 -0.08
CA GLU A 11 19.24 6.16 0.60
C GLU A 11 18.74 5.47 1.87
N TYR A 12 18.88 4.15 1.91
CA TYR A 12 18.73 3.42 3.16
C TYR A 12 20.04 3.51 3.96
N PRO A 13 19.97 3.55 5.31
CA PRO A 13 21.15 3.60 6.18
C PRO A 13 22.13 2.43 6.04
N ASP A 14 21.79 1.39 5.25
CA ASP A 14 22.57 0.15 5.11
C ASP A 14 23.61 0.18 3.99
N GLY A 15 23.77 1.32 3.30
CA GLY A 15 24.87 1.54 2.35
C GLY A 15 24.70 0.84 1.00
N ARG A 16 23.50 0.36 0.64
CA ARG A 16 23.24 -0.12 -0.73
C ARG A 16 23.33 1.04 -1.73
N LEU A 17 24.17 0.85 -2.76
CA LEU A 17 24.32 1.80 -3.86
C LEU A 17 23.12 1.70 -4.81
N TRP A 18 22.26 2.73 -4.78
CA TRP A 18 21.19 2.89 -5.76
C TRP A 18 21.70 3.64 -6.98
N HIS A 19 21.14 3.33 -8.15
CA HIS A 19 21.44 4.05 -9.38
C HIS A 19 20.31 5.01 -9.69
N THR A 20 20.54 6.30 -9.44
CA THR A 20 19.69 7.39 -9.91
C THR A 20 19.82 7.46 -11.42
N ALA A 21 18.76 7.11 -12.16
CA ALA A 21 18.75 7.33 -13.60
C ALA A 21 18.82 8.84 -13.88
N ARG A 22 19.65 9.23 -14.83
CA ARG A 22 19.91 10.63 -15.20
C ARG A 22 19.31 11.00 -16.55
N SER A 23 18.81 10.01 -17.29
CA SER A 23 18.15 10.21 -18.57
C SER A 23 17.12 9.13 -18.86
N GLU A 24 16.23 9.38 -19.82
CA GLU A 24 15.28 8.38 -20.31
C GLU A 24 16.00 7.16 -20.92
N GLU A 25 17.18 7.34 -21.54
CA GLU A 25 17.97 6.23 -22.06
C GLU A 25 18.46 5.29 -20.94
N GLU A 26 18.83 5.83 -19.78
CA GLU A 26 19.18 5.01 -18.62
C GLU A 26 17.98 4.23 -18.10
N VAL A 27 16.81 4.88 -18.00
CA VAL A 27 15.54 4.22 -17.64
C VAL A 27 15.23 3.10 -18.63
N ASN A 28 15.27 3.36 -19.94
CA ASN A 28 14.96 2.37 -20.96
C ASN A 28 15.99 1.21 -20.96
N ARG A 29 17.28 1.49 -20.78
CA ARG A 29 18.31 0.45 -20.62
C ARG A 29 18.04 -0.42 -19.41
N PHE A 30 17.72 0.18 -18.26
CA PHE A 30 17.35 -0.54 -17.04
C PHE A 30 16.11 -1.43 -17.28
N LEU A 31 15.04 -0.86 -17.84
CA LEU A 31 13.80 -1.59 -18.11
C LEU A 31 14.07 -2.78 -19.04
N ASN A 32 14.80 -2.58 -20.15
CA ASN A 32 15.12 -3.67 -21.07
C ASN A 32 15.95 -4.78 -20.42
N ALA A 33 16.92 -4.41 -19.57
CA ALA A 33 17.79 -5.35 -18.89
C ALA A 33 17.06 -6.15 -17.80
N CYS A 34 16.16 -5.52 -17.05
CA CYS A 34 15.51 -6.12 -15.89
C CYS A 34 14.18 -6.80 -16.23
N LEU A 35 13.31 -6.15 -17.02
CA LEU A 35 11.94 -6.60 -17.24
C LEU A 35 11.83 -7.91 -18.01
N SER A 36 12.72 -8.15 -18.96
CA SER A 36 12.78 -9.42 -19.70
C SER A 36 13.13 -10.62 -18.83
N ARG A 37 13.67 -10.40 -17.63
CA ARG A 37 14.16 -11.45 -16.71
C ARG A 37 13.21 -11.72 -15.55
N ILE A 38 12.17 -10.92 -15.38
CA ILE A 38 11.23 -11.06 -14.27
C ILE A 38 10.21 -12.14 -14.60
N ASN A 39 10.10 -13.14 -13.72
CA ASN A 39 8.98 -14.05 -13.74
C ASN A 39 7.78 -13.39 -13.04
N TYR A 40 6.92 -12.76 -13.82
CA TYR A 40 5.74 -12.05 -13.32
C TYR A 40 4.73 -12.98 -12.63
N GLY A 41 4.73 -14.28 -12.95
CA GLY A 41 3.90 -15.28 -12.29
C GLY A 41 4.34 -15.60 -10.86
N SER A 42 5.60 -15.30 -10.51
CA SER A 42 6.16 -15.50 -9.16
C SER A 42 6.43 -14.19 -8.43
N LEU A 43 5.97 -13.06 -8.96
CA LEU A 43 6.28 -11.75 -8.40
C LEU A 43 5.42 -11.45 -7.16
N SER A 44 5.92 -11.77 -5.97
CA SER A 44 5.16 -11.56 -4.74
C SER A 44 5.22 -10.10 -4.25
N TRP A 45 6.31 -9.37 -4.55
CA TRP A 45 6.54 -8.02 -4.03
C TRP A 45 6.71 -7.01 -5.16
N VAL A 46 5.89 -5.94 -5.11
CA VAL A 46 6.04 -4.74 -5.95
C VAL A 46 6.21 -3.52 -5.04
N ASN A 47 7.37 -2.84 -5.14
CA ASN A 47 7.60 -1.55 -4.48
C ASN A 47 7.81 -0.46 -5.54
N LEU A 48 6.87 0.48 -5.56
CA LEU A 48 6.81 1.66 -6.43
C LEU A 48 6.49 2.90 -5.59
N HIS A 49 7.31 3.16 -4.57
CA HIS A 49 7.11 4.31 -3.68
C HIS A 49 7.61 5.64 -4.27
N VAL A 50 8.50 5.62 -5.27
CA VAL A 50 9.09 6.86 -5.81
C VAL A 50 8.55 7.18 -7.20
N VAL A 51 8.06 8.40 -7.35
CA VAL A 51 7.71 9.01 -8.63
C VAL A 51 8.92 9.79 -9.13
N ASP A 52 9.48 9.36 -10.26
CA ASP A 52 10.58 10.05 -10.93
C ASP A 52 10.09 10.86 -12.13
N GLU A 53 10.75 12.00 -12.38
CA GLU A 53 10.44 12.87 -13.53
C GLU A 53 10.75 12.21 -14.88
N LEU A 54 11.60 11.17 -14.89
CA LEU A 54 11.98 10.42 -16.09
C LEU A 54 10.96 9.33 -16.47
N GLY A 55 9.88 9.18 -15.70
CA GLY A 55 8.78 8.29 -15.99
C GLY A 55 9.05 6.79 -15.79
N LEU A 56 10.11 6.40 -15.08
CA LEU A 56 10.38 4.99 -14.72
C LEU A 56 9.20 4.38 -13.98
N HIS A 57 8.63 5.07 -12.99
CA HIS A 57 7.45 4.61 -12.25
C HIS A 57 6.26 4.31 -13.18
N THR A 58 5.96 5.23 -14.10
CA THR A 58 4.88 5.10 -15.08
C THR A 58 5.13 3.92 -16.02
N LYS A 59 6.34 3.80 -16.58
CA LYS A 59 6.71 2.69 -17.46
C LYS A 59 6.60 1.35 -16.73
N LEU A 60 7.08 1.25 -15.48
CA LEU A 60 6.95 0.03 -14.68
C LEU A 60 5.50 -0.37 -14.48
N LEU A 61 4.61 0.58 -14.18
CA LEU A 61 3.17 0.30 -14.07
C LEU A 61 2.57 -0.22 -15.37
N GLU A 62 2.92 0.36 -16.51
CA GLU A 62 2.49 -0.12 -17.83
C GLU A 62 2.93 -1.56 -18.06
N PHE A 63 4.20 -1.87 -17.77
CA PHE A 63 4.74 -3.22 -17.90
C PHE A 63 4.07 -4.22 -16.95
N LEU A 64 3.87 -3.87 -15.67
CA LEU A 64 3.20 -4.74 -14.70
C LEU A 64 1.74 -5.01 -15.09
N LEU A 65 1.06 -3.99 -15.64
CA LEU A 65 -0.30 -4.13 -16.18
C LEU A 65 -0.33 -5.02 -17.42
N ALA A 66 0.61 -4.86 -18.33
CA ALA A 66 0.69 -5.65 -19.57
C ALA A 66 0.97 -7.13 -19.28
N ASN A 67 1.79 -7.43 -18.27
CA ASN A 67 2.20 -8.79 -17.92
C ASN A 67 1.30 -9.47 -16.87
N ASP A 68 0.10 -8.91 -16.64
CA ASP A 68 -0.87 -9.45 -15.68
C ASP A 68 -0.27 -9.74 -14.29
N CYS A 69 0.66 -8.91 -13.81
CA CYS A 69 1.33 -9.13 -12.53
C CYS A 69 0.34 -9.24 -11.36
N LYS A 70 0.60 -10.15 -10.42
CA LYS A 70 -0.16 -10.36 -9.18
C LYS A 70 0.77 -10.18 -7.97
N ALA A 71 0.63 -9.09 -7.23
CA ALA A 71 1.45 -8.82 -6.05
C ALA A 71 0.71 -9.20 -4.75
N GLU A 72 1.44 -9.83 -3.83
CA GLU A 72 1.01 -10.11 -2.45
C GLU A 72 1.35 -8.90 -1.55
N PHE A 73 2.54 -8.33 -1.75
CA PHE A 73 3.06 -7.16 -1.05
C PHE A 73 3.12 -6.00 -2.04
N LEU A 74 2.33 -4.96 -1.78
CA LEU A 74 2.23 -3.80 -2.66
C LEU A 74 2.57 -2.52 -1.90
N ASP A 75 3.64 -1.86 -2.31
CA ASP A 75 3.96 -0.49 -1.90
C ASP A 75 3.84 0.43 -3.12
N LEU A 76 2.95 1.41 -3.06
CA LEU A 76 2.53 2.17 -4.23
C LEU A 76 2.23 3.65 -3.91
N THR A 77 2.93 4.53 -4.59
CA THR A 77 2.64 5.97 -4.58
C THR A 77 1.65 6.36 -5.67
N PHE A 78 0.68 7.19 -5.34
CA PHE A 78 -0.24 7.73 -6.33
C PHE A 78 0.49 8.69 -7.28
N ASN A 79 0.58 8.29 -8.55
CA ASN A 79 1.18 9.11 -9.61
C ASN A 79 0.22 9.34 -10.80
N GLY A 80 -1.08 9.10 -10.60
CA GLY A 80 -2.10 9.28 -11.62
C GLY A 80 -2.88 8.02 -12.01
N PRO A 81 -3.51 8.00 -13.21
CA PRO A 81 -4.47 6.97 -13.60
C PRO A 81 -3.91 5.55 -13.68
N LEU A 82 -2.62 5.38 -13.98
CA LEU A 82 -2.00 4.07 -14.09
C LEU A 82 -1.84 3.39 -12.73
N ALA A 83 -1.34 4.11 -11.71
CA ALA A 83 -1.29 3.59 -10.33
C ALA A 83 -2.69 3.21 -9.84
N LEU A 84 -3.69 4.05 -10.16
CA LEU A 84 -5.09 3.76 -9.86
C LEU A 84 -5.60 2.49 -10.53
N LYS A 85 -5.32 2.31 -11.82
CA LYS A 85 -5.73 1.13 -12.58
C LYS A 85 -5.05 -0.12 -12.03
N PHE A 86 -3.75 -0.04 -11.73
CA PHE A 86 -2.98 -1.13 -11.17
C PHE A 86 -3.51 -1.56 -9.80
N LEU A 87 -3.69 -0.62 -8.87
CA LEU A 87 -4.22 -0.91 -7.53
C LEU A 87 -5.60 -1.57 -7.58
N LYS A 88 -6.52 -1.05 -8.40
CA LYS A 88 -7.85 -1.66 -8.57
C LYS A 88 -7.76 -3.12 -9.02
N ARG A 89 -6.90 -3.41 -10.00
CA ARG A 89 -6.72 -4.77 -10.51
C ARG A 89 -6.14 -5.70 -9.43
N GLN A 90 -5.21 -5.22 -8.61
CA GLN A 90 -4.68 -6.02 -7.49
C GLN A 90 -5.76 -6.30 -6.42
N ILE A 91 -6.60 -5.31 -6.09
CA ILE A 91 -7.73 -5.47 -5.16
C ILE A 91 -8.73 -6.51 -5.68
N GLU A 92 -9.11 -6.40 -6.96
CA GLU A 92 -10.09 -7.30 -7.61
C GLU A 92 -9.60 -8.75 -7.66
N ARG A 93 -8.29 -8.97 -7.69
CA ARG A 93 -7.68 -10.31 -7.66
C ARG A 93 -7.68 -10.97 -6.29
N GLY A 94 -7.88 -10.21 -5.21
CA GLY A 94 -7.81 -10.74 -3.85
C GLY A 94 -6.46 -11.38 -3.52
N ALA A 95 -5.37 -10.80 -4.03
CA ALA A 95 -4.02 -11.29 -3.85
C ALA A 95 -3.27 -10.61 -2.70
N ILE A 96 -3.68 -9.39 -2.39
CA ILE A 96 -2.93 -8.49 -1.53
C ILE A 96 -2.99 -9.02 -0.10
N GLU A 97 -1.81 -9.22 0.47
CA GLU A 97 -1.57 -9.54 1.87
C GLU A 97 -1.20 -8.28 2.66
N GLU A 98 -0.33 -7.45 2.07
CA GLU A 98 0.12 -6.17 2.64
C GLU A 98 0.00 -5.05 1.60
N LEU A 99 -0.55 -3.91 2.02
CA LEU A 99 -0.70 -2.72 1.20
C LEU A 99 -0.13 -1.48 1.88
N ASN A 100 0.89 -0.89 1.28
CA ASN A 100 1.39 0.43 1.60
C ASN A 100 0.97 1.39 0.49
N ILE A 101 0.27 2.46 0.83
CA ILE A 101 -0.10 3.50 -0.13
C ILE A 101 0.38 4.88 0.31
N CYS A 102 0.93 5.63 -0.64
CA CYS A 102 1.42 6.99 -0.43
C CYS A 102 0.89 7.96 -1.50
N GLY A 103 0.95 9.27 -1.26
CA GLY A 103 0.45 10.31 -2.16
C GLY A 103 -1.07 10.49 -2.12
N GLU A 104 -1.62 11.44 -2.89
CA GLU A 104 -3.03 11.86 -2.78
C GLU A 104 -4.01 10.94 -3.52
N TRP A 105 -4.39 9.83 -2.89
CA TRP A 105 -5.34 8.88 -3.48
C TRP A 105 -6.76 9.44 -3.54
N PRO A 106 -7.51 9.25 -4.66
CA PRO A 106 -8.90 9.67 -4.73
C PRO A 106 -9.77 8.97 -3.68
N GLN A 107 -10.62 9.71 -2.96
CA GLN A 107 -11.45 9.19 -1.86
C GLN A 107 -12.32 7.97 -2.23
N LYS A 108 -12.78 7.89 -3.48
CA LYS A 108 -13.54 6.73 -3.99
C LYS A 108 -12.74 5.41 -3.95
N VAL A 109 -11.42 5.49 -3.97
CA VAL A 109 -10.48 4.36 -3.95
C VAL A 109 -10.24 3.92 -2.53
N VAL A 110 -10.03 4.87 -1.63
CA VAL A 110 -9.91 4.64 -0.19
C VAL A 110 -11.07 3.78 0.33
N LYS A 111 -12.31 4.11 -0.04
CA LYS A 111 -13.49 3.30 0.33
C LYS A 111 -13.43 1.85 -0.20
N LYS A 112 -12.77 1.62 -1.33
CA LYS A 112 -12.55 0.26 -1.85
C LYS A 112 -11.45 -0.48 -1.09
N LEU A 113 -10.45 0.22 -0.53
CA LEU A 113 -9.40 -0.40 0.28
C LEU A 113 -9.95 -1.06 1.55
N LEU A 114 -10.99 -0.48 2.14
CA LEU A 114 -11.67 -1.08 3.29
C LEU A 114 -12.27 -2.47 2.99
N LYS A 115 -12.46 -2.83 1.71
CA LYS A 115 -12.89 -4.17 1.29
C LYS A 115 -11.77 -5.21 1.32
N LEU A 116 -10.51 -4.80 1.49
CA LEU A 116 -9.38 -5.71 1.69
C LEU A 116 -9.38 -6.28 3.10
N ILE A 117 -9.74 -5.47 4.11
CA ILE A 117 -9.65 -5.86 5.52
C ILE A 117 -10.38 -7.17 5.85
N PRO A 118 -11.59 -7.46 5.32
CA PRO A 118 -12.25 -8.73 5.58
C PRO A 118 -11.61 -9.95 4.89
N GLN A 119 -10.71 -9.74 3.91
CA GLN A 119 -10.15 -10.83 3.13
C GLN A 119 -9.18 -11.65 4.00
N PRO A 120 -9.22 -13.00 3.97
CA PRO A 120 -8.45 -13.83 4.89
C PRO A 120 -6.93 -13.65 4.79
N GLN A 121 -6.42 -13.42 3.59
CA GLN A 121 -4.99 -13.25 3.31
C GLN A 121 -4.48 -11.84 3.66
N PHE A 122 -5.37 -10.85 3.65
CA PHE A 122 -5.01 -9.47 3.96
C PHE A 122 -4.78 -9.29 5.45
N HIS A 123 -3.60 -8.82 5.81
CA HIS A 123 -3.21 -8.59 7.18
C HIS A 123 -2.58 -7.23 7.44
N GLU A 124 -2.15 -6.47 6.43
CA GLU A 124 -1.47 -5.20 6.67
C GLU A 124 -1.94 -4.08 5.73
N LEU A 125 -2.38 -2.96 6.31
CA LEU A 125 -2.61 -1.69 5.59
C LEU A 125 -1.76 -0.60 6.22
N HIS A 126 -0.91 0.05 5.43
CA HIS A 126 -0.27 1.31 5.78
C HIS A 126 -0.64 2.41 4.81
N THR A 127 -0.86 3.59 5.37
CA THR A 127 -1.06 4.82 4.60
C THR A 127 -0.01 5.82 5.02
N TYR A 128 0.77 6.32 4.08
CA TYR A 128 1.87 7.26 4.31
C TYR A 128 1.66 8.60 3.58
N GLY A 129 2.38 9.63 4.02
CA GLY A 129 2.41 10.95 3.38
C GLY A 129 1.20 11.84 3.68
N ASN A 130 1.05 12.91 2.89
CA ASN A 130 -0.06 13.89 2.98
C ASN A 130 -1.36 13.34 2.37
N SER A 131 -1.62 12.05 2.51
CA SER A 131 -2.88 11.47 2.06
C SER A 131 -3.87 11.55 3.22
N PRO A 132 -4.78 12.54 3.29
CA PRO A 132 -5.84 12.54 4.28
C PRO A 132 -6.77 11.37 3.94
N LEU A 133 -6.42 10.20 4.46
CA LEU A 133 -7.24 9.02 4.36
C LEU A 133 -8.40 9.23 5.34
N THR A 134 -9.50 9.74 4.83
CA THR A 134 -10.68 9.99 5.64
C THR A 134 -11.53 8.74 5.67
N VAL A 135 -11.59 8.09 6.83
CA VAL A 135 -12.39 6.88 7.05
C VAL A 135 -13.35 7.16 8.18
N LYS A 136 -14.64 6.90 7.95
CA LYS A 136 -15.63 6.95 9.02
C LYS A 136 -15.30 5.87 10.04
N TYR A 137 -15.17 6.26 11.30
CA TYR A 137 -14.86 5.34 12.39
C TYR A 137 -15.85 4.16 12.44
N ARG A 138 -17.14 4.43 12.24
CA ARG A 138 -18.19 3.39 12.20
C ARG A 138 -18.01 2.38 11.07
N ASP A 139 -17.53 2.82 9.90
CA ASP A 139 -17.33 1.92 8.76
C ASP A 139 -16.13 1.00 9.01
N LEU A 140 -15.06 1.55 9.62
CA LEU A 140 -13.91 0.75 10.06
C LEU A 140 -14.30 -0.28 11.13
N LEU A 141 -15.08 0.13 12.14
CA LEU A 141 -15.56 -0.78 13.19
C LEU A 141 -16.38 -1.94 12.61
N LYS A 142 -17.37 -1.66 11.74
CA LYS A 142 -18.18 -2.70 11.10
C LYS A 142 -17.32 -3.72 10.33
N VAL A 143 -16.28 -3.23 9.68
CA VAL A 143 -15.34 -4.07 8.92
C VAL A 143 -14.50 -4.95 9.87
N ILE A 144 -14.04 -4.41 11.00
CA ILE A 144 -13.33 -5.15 12.04
C ILE A 144 -14.24 -6.22 12.67
N GLU A 145 -15.45 -5.85 13.11
CA GLU A 145 -16.44 -6.76 13.72
C GLU A 145 -16.84 -7.90 12.79
N LYS A 146 -17.06 -7.61 11.49
CA LYS A 146 -17.35 -8.64 10.50
C LYS A 146 -16.18 -9.60 10.28
N SER A 147 -14.96 -9.14 10.51
CA SER A 147 -13.76 -9.95 10.35
C SER A 147 -13.49 -10.85 11.57
N THR A 148 -13.89 -10.45 12.78
CA THR A 148 -13.72 -11.23 14.02
C THR A 148 -14.80 -12.29 14.22
N THR A 149 -16.03 -12.05 13.75
CA THR A 149 -17.16 -12.99 13.92
C THR A 149 -17.05 -14.27 13.08
N ASN A 150 -16.17 -14.31 12.08
CA ASN A 150 -16.00 -15.47 11.20
C ASN A 150 -15.19 -16.64 11.79
N GLY A 151 -14.94 -16.66 13.11
CA GLY A 151 -14.37 -17.82 13.84
C GLY A 151 -12.96 -18.24 13.44
N SER A 152 -12.31 -17.48 12.57
CA SER A 152 -10.97 -17.74 12.06
C SER A 152 -9.94 -17.36 13.12
N LYS A 153 -9.07 -18.31 13.50
CA LYS A 153 -7.76 -18.03 14.15
C LYS A 153 -6.81 -17.33 13.17
N SER A 154 -7.30 -16.33 12.45
CA SER A 154 -6.54 -15.61 11.43
C SER A 154 -5.36 -14.88 12.09
N PRO A 155 -4.26 -14.69 11.34
CA PRO A 155 -3.17 -13.85 11.80
C PRO A 155 -3.71 -12.48 12.24
N LYS A 156 -3.09 -11.92 13.28
CA LYS A 156 -3.38 -10.57 13.76
C LYS A 156 -3.30 -9.62 12.55
N LYS A 157 -4.34 -8.82 12.35
CA LYS A 157 -4.36 -7.81 11.29
C LYS A 157 -3.87 -6.48 11.84
N LEU A 158 -2.95 -5.86 11.13
CA LEU A 158 -2.38 -4.56 11.42
C LEU A 158 -2.98 -3.54 10.44
N ILE A 159 -3.65 -2.52 10.97
CA ILE A 159 -4.11 -1.39 10.18
C ILE A 159 -3.40 -0.16 10.75
N SER A 160 -2.30 0.25 10.12
CA SER A 160 -1.62 1.49 10.50
C SER A 160 -2.08 2.61 9.57
N MET A 161 -2.59 3.69 10.16
CA MET A 161 -2.96 4.89 9.42
C MET A 161 -2.14 6.06 9.92
N ARG A 162 -1.02 6.35 9.25
CA ARG A 162 -0.28 7.60 9.46
C ARG A 162 -1.00 8.73 8.72
N ASN A 163 -1.26 9.82 9.43
CA ASN A 163 -1.93 11.03 8.92
C ASN A 163 -3.37 10.82 8.40
N GLY A 164 -4.01 9.71 8.76
CA GLY A 164 -5.41 9.46 8.45
C GLY A 164 -6.36 10.27 9.35
N VAL A 165 -7.52 10.64 8.81
CA VAL A 165 -8.60 11.27 9.57
C VAL A 165 -9.68 10.23 9.84
N LEU A 166 -9.94 9.94 11.11
CA LEU A 166 -11.14 9.20 11.47
C LEU A 166 -12.30 10.16 11.64
N GLU A 167 -13.21 10.15 10.66
CA GLU A 167 -14.48 10.87 10.78
C GLU A 167 -15.34 10.25 11.88
N ASP A 168 -16.07 11.12 12.60
CA ASP A 168 -16.97 10.74 13.69
C ASP A 168 -16.27 9.98 14.85
N PHE A 169 -14.96 10.14 14.98
CA PHE A 169 -14.22 9.54 16.09
C PHE A 169 -14.58 10.24 17.41
N PRO A 170 -14.95 9.50 18.47
CA PRO A 170 -15.29 10.09 19.77
C PRO A 170 -14.04 10.68 20.43
N MET A 171 -13.78 11.96 20.16
CA MET A 171 -12.56 12.66 20.62
C MET A 171 -12.44 12.80 22.14
N GLU A 172 -13.53 12.67 22.89
CA GLU A 172 -13.59 12.84 24.35
C GLU A 172 -12.69 11.87 25.14
N GLN A 173 -12.07 10.88 24.49
CA GLN A 173 -11.30 9.83 25.14
C GLN A 173 -9.78 9.85 24.83
N THR A 174 -9.25 10.90 24.17
CA THR A 174 -7.88 10.85 23.60
C THR A 174 -6.89 11.82 24.24
N PRO A 175 -5.73 11.35 24.76
CA PRO A 175 -4.65 12.23 25.24
C PRO A 175 -4.05 13.09 24.11
N ALA A 176 -3.66 14.33 24.45
CA ALA A 176 -3.26 15.39 23.51
C ALA A 176 -2.02 15.11 22.62
N LYS A 177 -1.24 14.07 22.91
CA LYS A 177 -0.18 13.50 22.06
C LYS A 177 -0.11 12.01 22.33
N SER A 178 -0.81 11.21 21.52
CA SER A 178 -0.71 9.76 21.61
C SER A 178 -0.97 9.12 20.25
N SER A 179 -0.20 8.09 19.94
CA SER A 179 -0.62 7.05 19.00
C SER A 179 -1.90 6.44 19.58
N LEU A 180 -3.05 6.63 18.92
CA LEU A 180 -4.27 5.98 19.36
C LEU A 180 -4.23 4.53 18.89
N GLY A 181 -3.90 3.63 19.81
CA GLY A 181 -3.94 2.19 19.59
C GLY A 181 -5.29 1.62 19.99
N VAL A 182 -6.18 1.35 19.02
CA VAL A 182 -7.36 0.52 19.31
C VAL A 182 -6.92 -0.94 19.22
N LYS A 183 -6.82 -1.60 20.38
CA LYS A 183 -6.54 -3.04 20.47
C LYS A 183 -7.86 -3.79 20.57
N HIS A 184 -8.23 -4.48 19.51
CA HIS A 184 -9.10 -5.65 19.60
C HIS A 184 -8.23 -6.91 19.58
N ASP A 185 -8.70 -8.02 20.12
CA ASP A 185 -7.92 -9.26 20.32
C ASP A 185 -7.15 -9.75 19.05
N TYR A 186 -7.59 -9.31 17.86
CA TYR A 186 -7.02 -9.66 16.56
C TYR A 186 -6.67 -8.47 15.65
N PHE A 187 -6.87 -7.22 16.10
CA PHE A 187 -6.62 -6.01 15.32
C PHE A 187 -5.83 -4.98 16.12
N TYR A 188 -4.75 -4.49 15.53
CA TYR A 188 -4.07 -3.29 16.01
C TYR A 188 -4.32 -2.17 15.00
N VAL A 189 -5.01 -1.13 15.45
CA VAL A 189 -5.18 0.08 14.66
C VAL A 189 -4.36 1.20 15.29
N GLU A 190 -3.38 1.72 14.55
CA GLU A 190 -2.53 2.82 15.01
C GLU A 190 -2.83 4.09 14.21
N PHE A 191 -3.24 5.14 14.92
CA PHE A 191 -3.42 6.47 14.35
C PHE A 191 -2.33 7.40 14.85
N HIS A 192 -1.61 8.03 13.93
CA HIS A 192 -0.71 9.13 14.23
C HIS A 192 -1.38 10.44 13.86
N VAL A 193 -1.86 11.16 14.87
CA VAL A 193 -2.45 12.50 14.71
C VAL A 193 -1.39 13.54 15.01
N TRP A 194 -1.00 14.31 14.00
CA TRP A 194 -0.16 15.49 14.16
C TRP A 194 -1.06 16.73 14.23
N ARG A 195 -0.88 17.54 15.28
CA ARG A 195 -1.57 18.83 15.47
C ARG A 195 -0.81 19.94 14.76
#